data_AF-A0A8H6Z4G5-F1
#
_entry.id   AF-A0A8H6Z4G5-F1
#
_cell.length_a   1.000
_cell.length_b   1.000
_cell.length_c   1.000
_cell.angle_alpha   90.00
_cell.angle_beta   90.00
_cell.angle_gamma   90.00
#
_symmetry.space_group_name_H-M   'P 1'
#
loop_
_entity.id
_entity.type
_entity.pdbx_description
1 polymer ?
#
loop_
_entity_poly.entity_id
_entity_poly.type
_entity_poly.pdbx_seq_one_letter_code
_entity_poly.pdbx_strand_id
1 'polypeptide(L)'
;MTTKGVLPAKERQFDTVLTRKDVPDRAHHPTKGISVARVRVIFRLPESYGSYPHPLAYVDWYKPLKDPVPNIRMHEVSLSSRNHRQNSSIIPITDILCSCHLIPVFGKSTNPIWTSDRILDQCNSFFLNPYLRHYDFYLFRYLVDVYDSRKAEEERRVRIRLLGRAGR
;
A
#
# COMPACT_ATOMS: atom_id res chain seq x y z
N MET A 1 8.96 20.16 -40.60
CA MET A 1 9.22 19.61 -39.25
C MET A 1 8.49 18.28 -39.14
N THR A 2 9.24 17.19 -39.01
CA THR A 2 8.78 15.81 -39.18
C THR A 2 8.35 15.24 -37.82
N THR A 3 7.04 15.05 -37.61
CA THR A 3 6.46 14.37 -36.44
C THR A 3 6.63 12.85 -36.53
N LYS A 4 7.86 12.37 -36.72
CA LYS A 4 8.20 10.95 -36.64
C LYS A 4 8.86 10.68 -35.29
N GLY A 5 8.09 10.17 -34.33
CA GLY A 5 8.68 9.67 -33.08
C GLY A 5 7.81 9.73 -31.83
N VAL A 6 6.67 10.44 -31.84
CA VAL A 6 5.74 10.41 -30.70
C VAL A 6 4.94 9.12 -30.78
N LEU A 7 5.41 8.08 -30.09
CA LEU A 7 4.58 6.91 -29.83
C LEU A 7 3.37 7.37 -29.00
N PRO A 8 2.14 6.93 -29.34
CA PRO A 8 1.01 7.16 -28.46
C PRO A 8 1.35 6.60 -27.08
N ALA A 9 1.03 7.37 -26.03
CA ALA A 9 1.34 6.98 -24.67
C ALA A 9 0.73 5.60 -24.40
N LYS A 10 1.58 4.61 -24.09
CA LYS A 10 1.15 3.28 -23.70
C LYS A 10 0.38 3.40 -22.39
N GLU A 11 -0.80 2.78 -22.34
CA GLU A 11 -1.67 2.82 -21.18
C GLU A 11 -0.93 2.27 -19.93
N ARG A 12 -1.15 2.95 -18.82
CA ARG A 12 -0.48 2.68 -17.55
C ARG A 12 -1.04 1.40 -16.96
N GLN A 13 -0.22 0.35 -16.87
CA GLN A 13 -0.68 -0.96 -16.41
C GLN A 13 -0.22 -1.31 -14.99
N PHE A 14 0.84 -0.68 -14.47
CA PHE A 14 1.42 -1.02 -13.15
C PHE A 14 2.03 0.20 -12.45
N ASP A 15 1.16 1.02 -11.86
CA ASP A 15 1.59 2.23 -11.16
C ASP A 15 1.65 2.06 -9.63
N THR A 16 1.19 0.93 -9.08
CA THR A 16 1.05 0.76 -7.62
C THR A 16 2.29 0.14 -6.99
N VAL A 17 2.75 0.74 -5.90
CA VAL A 17 3.99 0.39 -5.20
C VAL A 17 3.80 0.32 -3.69
N LEU A 18 4.62 -0.50 -3.05
CA LEU A 18 4.86 -0.46 -1.60
C LEU A 18 6.02 0.48 -1.32
N THR A 19 5.85 1.32 -0.32
CA THR A 19 6.91 2.21 0.17
C THR A 19 7.16 1.94 1.64
N ARG A 20 8.38 2.24 2.09
CA ARG A 20 8.73 2.18 3.51
C ARG A 20 9.83 3.20 3.79
N LYS A 21 9.56 4.12 4.72
CA LYS A 21 10.52 5.16 5.14
C LYS A 21 11.48 4.69 6.23
N ASP A 22 11.03 3.79 7.11
CA ASP A 22 11.80 3.35 8.28
C ASP A 22 12.05 1.84 8.28
N VAL A 23 13.19 1.42 8.82
CA VAL A 23 13.46 -0.01 9.08
C VAL A 23 12.57 -0.44 10.26
N PRO A 24 11.77 -1.50 10.12
CA PRO A 24 10.88 -1.91 11.19
C PRO A 24 11.69 -2.47 12.36
N ASP A 25 11.43 -1.96 13.55
CA ASP A 25 11.79 -2.63 14.80
C ASP A 25 10.93 -3.90 14.98
N ARG A 26 11.54 -4.99 15.45
CA ARG A 26 10.94 -6.33 15.55
C ARG A 26 9.73 -6.37 16.50
N ALA A 27 9.60 -5.40 17.40
CA ALA A 27 8.47 -5.30 18.33
C ALA A 27 7.16 -4.84 17.68
N HIS A 28 7.20 -4.37 16.43
CA HIS A 28 6.06 -3.74 15.78
C HIS A 28 5.27 -4.68 14.86
N HIS A 29 4.01 -4.31 14.60
CA HIS A 29 3.17 -4.99 13.61
C HIS A 29 3.93 -5.13 12.27
N PRO A 30 3.88 -6.29 11.59
CA PRO A 30 4.68 -6.55 10.38
C PRO A 30 4.51 -5.53 9.25
N THR A 31 3.33 -4.91 9.17
CA THR A 31 3.01 -3.89 8.16
C THR A 31 3.30 -2.46 8.62
N LYS A 32 3.79 -2.25 9.84
CA LYS A 32 4.10 -0.91 10.34
C LYS A 32 5.15 -0.24 9.46
N GLY A 33 4.90 1.02 9.10
CA GLY A 33 5.76 1.79 8.21
C GLY A 33 5.65 1.42 6.74
N ILE A 34 4.87 0.39 6.37
CA ILE A 34 4.52 0.13 4.97
C ILE A 34 3.37 1.04 4.57
N SER A 35 3.50 1.68 3.42
CA SER A 35 2.41 2.40 2.77
C SER A 35 2.24 1.93 1.34
N VAL A 36 1.01 2.06 0.83
CA VAL A 36 0.69 1.80 -0.58
C VAL A 36 0.59 3.15 -1.28
N ALA A 37 1.18 3.26 -2.46
CA ALA A 37 1.14 4.46 -3.27
C ALA A 37 0.93 4.13 -4.75
N ARG A 38 0.43 5.10 -5.52
CA ARG A 38 0.41 5.08 -6.97
C ARG A 38 1.44 6.07 -7.51
N VAL A 39 2.40 5.58 -8.29
CA VAL A 39 3.39 6.39 -8.99
C VAL A 39 2.74 7.11 -10.16
N ARG A 40 2.84 8.44 -10.17
CA ARG A 40 2.29 9.29 -11.24
C ARG A 40 3.35 9.66 -12.26
N VAL A 41 4.57 9.93 -11.82
CA VAL A 41 5.75 10.21 -12.65
C VAL A 41 7.02 9.93 -11.87
N ILE A 42 8.05 9.44 -12.58
CA ILE A 42 9.43 9.34 -12.09
C ILE A 42 10.26 10.36 -12.86
N PHE A 43 11.07 11.14 -12.15
CA PHE A 43 11.83 12.24 -12.74
C PHE A 43 13.15 12.48 -12.00
N ARG A 44 14.07 13.17 -12.66
CA ARG A 44 15.24 13.78 -12.02
C ARG A 44 14.97 15.26 -11.82
N LEU A 45 15.47 15.81 -10.72
CA LEU A 45 15.34 17.23 -10.46
C LEU A 45 16.20 18.01 -11.47
N PRO A 46 15.65 19.01 -12.17
CA PRO A 46 16.46 19.86 -13.04
C PRO A 46 17.52 20.60 -12.24
N GLU A 47 18.70 20.84 -12.82
CA GLU A 47 19.84 21.49 -12.14
C GLU A 47 19.48 22.84 -11.51
N SER A 48 18.55 23.58 -12.12
CA SER A 48 18.04 24.86 -11.61
C SER A 48 17.37 24.78 -10.24
N TYR A 49 16.90 23.60 -9.84
CA TYR A 49 16.25 23.35 -8.55
C TYR A 49 17.18 22.61 -7.57
N GLY A 50 18.46 22.44 -7.92
CA GLY A 50 19.45 21.69 -7.16
C GLY A 50 19.68 20.27 -7.68
N SER A 51 20.57 19.55 -6.99
CA SER A 51 20.90 18.16 -7.31
C SER A 51 20.40 17.22 -6.22
N TYR A 52 19.82 16.09 -6.62
CA TYR A 52 19.42 15.01 -5.74
C TYR A 52 20.05 13.70 -6.24
N PRO A 53 20.67 12.88 -5.37
CA PRO A 53 21.48 11.74 -5.80
C PRO A 53 20.68 10.61 -6.48
N HIS A 54 19.36 10.58 -6.26
CA HIS A 54 18.48 9.53 -6.78
C HIS A 54 17.35 10.12 -7.64
N PRO A 55 16.75 9.35 -8.57
CA PRO A 55 15.48 9.73 -9.15
C PRO A 55 14.41 9.91 -8.06
N LEU A 56 13.47 10.82 -8.33
CA LEU A 56 12.32 11.11 -7.49
C LEU A 56 11.05 10.56 -8.14
N ALA A 57 10.07 10.20 -7.33
CA ALA A 57 8.76 9.76 -7.75
C ALA A 57 7.68 10.68 -7.15
N TYR A 58 6.81 11.23 -7.99
CA TYR A 58 5.58 11.85 -7.54
C TYR A 58 4.52 10.76 -7.38
N VAL A 59 3.98 10.62 -6.17
CA VAL A 59 3.08 9.54 -5.81
C VAL A 59 1.80 10.06 -5.18
N ASP A 60 0.70 9.35 -5.44
CA ASP A 60 -0.57 9.48 -4.75
C ASP A 60 -0.70 8.40 -3.68
N TRP A 61 -0.96 8.81 -2.45
CA TRP A 61 -1.03 7.90 -1.31
C TRP A 61 -2.38 7.19 -1.22
N TYR A 62 -2.35 5.92 -0.83
CA TYR A 62 -3.50 5.25 -0.24
C TYR A 62 -3.52 5.49 1.27
N LYS A 63 -4.68 5.28 1.90
CA LYS A 63 -4.81 5.33 3.36
C LYS A 63 -3.93 4.27 4.02
N PRO A 64 -3.47 4.51 5.27
CA PRO A 64 -2.67 3.53 6.00
C PRO A 64 -3.34 2.15 6.06
N LEU A 65 -2.52 1.10 6.00
CA LEU A 65 -2.98 -0.28 6.12
C LEU A 65 -3.65 -0.48 7.48
N LYS A 66 -4.92 -0.89 7.47
CA LYS A 66 -5.67 -1.32 8.65
C LYS A 66 -5.60 -2.84 8.79
N ASP A 67 -6.19 -3.39 9.85
CA ASP A 67 -6.30 -4.84 10.01
C ASP A 67 -6.94 -5.49 8.78
N PRO A 68 -6.49 -6.70 8.37
CA PRO A 68 -7.09 -7.41 7.25
C PRO A 68 -8.58 -7.69 7.46
N VAL A 69 -9.36 -7.69 6.39
CA VAL A 69 -10.78 -8.05 6.45
C VAL A 69 -10.91 -9.51 6.93
N PRO A 70 -11.70 -9.83 7.98
CA PRO A 70 -11.62 -11.13 8.68
C PRO A 70 -11.73 -12.39 7.80
N ASN A 71 -12.59 -12.36 6.78
CA ASN A 71 -12.85 -13.51 5.91
C ASN A 71 -11.92 -13.59 4.70
N ILE A 72 -11.49 -12.44 4.17
CA ILE A 72 -10.68 -12.34 2.96
C ILE A 72 -9.19 -12.37 3.33
N ARG A 73 -8.86 -11.88 4.53
CA ARG A 73 -7.52 -11.74 5.08
C ARG A 73 -6.59 -10.94 4.16
N MET A 74 -7.16 -9.92 3.53
CA MET A 74 -6.44 -8.91 2.76
C MET A 74 -6.69 -7.54 3.37
N HIS A 75 -5.70 -6.65 3.22
CA HIS A 75 -5.86 -5.25 3.63
C HIS A 75 -6.68 -4.51 2.59
N GLU A 76 -7.78 -3.88 3.03
CA GLU A 76 -8.53 -2.95 2.19
C GLU A 76 -7.88 -1.56 2.26
N VAL A 77 -7.64 -0.97 1.10
CA VAL A 77 -7.06 0.35 0.91
C VAL A 77 -7.96 1.22 0.04
N SER A 78 -7.98 2.52 0.31
CA SER A 78 -8.65 3.52 -0.53
C SER A 78 -7.71 4.69 -0.72
N LEU A 79 -7.88 5.46 -1.80
CA LEU A 79 -7.09 6.67 -2.02
C LEU A 79 -7.20 7.61 -0.81
N SER A 80 -6.06 8.16 -0.42
CA SER A 80 -5.97 9.12 0.67
C SER A 80 -6.29 10.52 0.13
N SER A 81 -7.17 11.24 0.82
CA SER A 81 -7.49 12.63 0.52
C SER A 81 -7.18 13.51 1.73
N ARG A 82 -6.59 14.69 1.49
CA ARG A 82 -6.34 15.72 2.50
C ARG A 82 -6.92 17.05 1.99
N ASN A 83 -7.76 17.70 2.78
CA ASN A 83 -8.43 18.96 2.41
C ASN A 83 -9.13 18.92 1.04
N HIS A 84 -9.92 17.86 0.80
CA HIS A 84 -10.63 17.61 -0.47
C HIS A 84 -9.73 17.48 -1.71
N ARG A 85 -8.43 17.26 -1.53
CA ARG A 85 -7.47 16.98 -2.60
C ARG A 85 -6.81 15.63 -2.40
N GLN A 86 -6.33 15.04 -3.50
CA GLN A 86 -5.54 13.83 -3.44
C GLN A 86 -4.30 14.07 -2.57
N ASN A 87 -4.05 13.15 -1.63
CA ASN A 87 -2.86 13.22 -0.79
C ASN A 87 -1.67 12.70 -1.60
N SER A 88 -0.80 13.60 -2.03
CA SER A 88 0.33 13.29 -2.90
C SER A 88 1.64 13.85 -2.35
N SER A 89 2.76 13.22 -2.69
CA SER A 89 4.09 13.72 -2.32
C SER A 89 5.15 13.32 -3.33
N ILE A 90 6.30 13.99 -3.27
CA ILE A 90 7.52 13.56 -3.97
C ILE A 90 8.35 12.74 -2.98
N ILE A 91 8.72 11.53 -3.36
CA ILE A 91 9.60 10.64 -2.58
C ILE A 91 10.82 10.24 -3.40
N PRO A 92 11.97 9.95 -2.77
CA PRO A 92 13.06 9.25 -3.41
C PRO A 92 12.60 7.88 -3.92
N ILE A 93 13.09 7.44 -5.08
CA ILE A 93 12.80 6.09 -5.58
C ILE A 93 13.33 5.00 -4.62
N THR A 94 14.31 5.33 -3.78
CA THR A 94 14.87 4.45 -2.75
C THR A 94 13.87 4.12 -1.64
N ASP A 95 12.82 4.92 -1.47
CA ASP A 95 11.74 4.65 -0.50
C ASP A 95 10.74 3.60 -1.04
N ILE A 96 10.78 3.31 -2.35
CA ILE A 96 9.94 2.30 -2.98
C ILE A 96 10.58 0.93 -2.78
N LEU A 97 9.86 0.04 -2.10
CA LEU A 97 10.27 -1.34 -1.89
C LEU A 97 10.13 -2.17 -3.16
N CYS A 98 8.93 -2.13 -3.75
CA CYS A 98 8.58 -2.89 -4.95
C CYS A 98 7.19 -2.49 -5.47
N SER A 99 6.83 -2.97 -6.66
CA SER A 99 5.44 -2.91 -7.13
C SER A 99 4.50 -3.70 -6.22
N CYS A 100 3.21 -3.37 -6.19
CA CYS A 100 2.17 -4.23 -5.61
C CYS A 100 0.97 -4.31 -6.54
N HIS A 101 0.11 -5.29 -6.29
CA HIS A 101 -1.12 -5.48 -7.04
C HIS A 101 -2.32 -5.16 -6.16
N LEU A 102 -3.18 -4.27 -6.67
CA LEU A 102 -4.45 -3.92 -6.06
C LEU A 102 -5.59 -4.59 -6.82
N ILE A 103 -6.43 -5.32 -6.09
CA ILE A 103 -7.64 -5.95 -6.61
C ILE A 103 -8.82 -5.03 -6.27
N PRO A 104 -9.61 -4.56 -7.25
CA PRO A 104 -10.79 -3.74 -6.96
C PRO A 104 -11.75 -4.45 -6.01
N VAL A 105 -12.31 -3.74 -5.04
CA VAL A 105 -13.44 -4.26 -4.28
C VAL A 105 -14.68 -4.15 -5.15
N PHE A 106 -15.09 -5.27 -5.73
CA PHE A 106 -16.31 -5.35 -6.50
C PHE A 106 -17.51 -5.27 -5.55
N GLY A 107 -18.42 -4.32 -5.81
CA GLY A 107 -19.69 -4.23 -5.10
C GLY A 107 -20.66 -5.33 -5.55
N LYS A 108 -21.96 -5.04 -5.54
CA LYS A 108 -22.98 -5.96 -6.04
C LYS A 108 -22.85 -6.25 -7.55
N SER A 109 -22.27 -5.33 -8.30
CA SER A 109 -21.99 -5.48 -9.72
C SER A 109 -20.69 -4.75 -10.08
N THR A 110 -20.01 -5.25 -11.13
CA THR A 110 -18.85 -4.57 -11.71
C THR A 110 -19.33 -3.39 -12.55
N ASN A 111 -18.69 -2.23 -12.38
CA ASN A 111 -18.99 -1.07 -13.20
C ASN A 111 -18.44 -1.30 -14.64
N PRO A 112 -19.28 -1.28 -15.68
CA PRO A 112 -18.85 -1.56 -17.06
C PRO A 112 -17.89 -0.52 -17.64
N ILE A 113 -17.76 0.65 -17.00
CA ILE A 113 -16.83 1.72 -17.40
C ILE A 113 -15.40 1.43 -16.93
N TRP A 114 -15.22 0.47 -16.01
CA TRP A 114 -13.90 0.14 -15.48
C TRP A 114 -13.02 -0.51 -16.54
N THR A 115 -11.97 0.21 -16.89
CA THR A 115 -10.86 -0.27 -17.72
C THR A 115 -9.58 -0.29 -16.88
N SER A 116 -8.58 -1.06 -17.28
CA SER A 116 -7.32 -1.20 -16.52
C SER A 116 -6.62 0.14 -16.27
N ASP A 117 -6.74 1.09 -17.20
CA ASP A 117 -6.13 2.42 -17.12
C ASP A 117 -6.87 3.39 -16.19
N ARG A 118 -8.19 3.21 -16.01
CA ARG A 118 -9.04 4.14 -15.23
C ARG A 118 -9.44 3.61 -13.87
N ILE A 119 -9.34 2.30 -13.64
CA ILE A 119 -9.87 1.68 -12.44
C ILE A 119 -9.26 2.24 -11.16
N LEU A 120 -7.97 2.61 -11.20
CA LEU A 120 -7.26 3.23 -10.08
C LEU A 120 -7.77 4.63 -9.72
N ASP A 121 -8.43 5.33 -10.65
CA ASP A 121 -9.04 6.65 -10.44
C ASP A 121 -10.55 6.55 -10.10
N GLN A 122 -11.21 5.45 -10.48
CA GLN A 122 -12.67 5.30 -10.42
C GLN A 122 -13.16 4.40 -9.29
N CYS A 123 -12.35 3.44 -8.83
CA CYS A 123 -12.75 2.51 -7.78
C CYS A 123 -12.47 3.10 -6.39
N ASN A 124 -13.44 3.00 -5.50
CA ASN A 124 -13.37 3.59 -4.16
C ASN A 124 -12.38 2.88 -3.25
N SER A 125 -12.26 1.56 -3.37
CA SER A 125 -11.39 0.74 -2.53
C SER A 125 -10.87 -0.49 -3.26
N PHE A 126 -9.75 -0.99 -2.76
CA PHE A 126 -9.03 -2.13 -3.30
C PHE A 126 -8.55 -3.03 -2.19
N PHE A 127 -8.42 -4.32 -2.46
CA PHE A 127 -7.62 -5.23 -1.66
C PHE A 127 -6.18 -5.23 -2.13
N LEU A 128 -5.24 -5.08 -1.19
CA LEU A 128 -3.84 -5.35 -1.44
C LEU A 128 -3.65 -6.86 -1.56
N ASN A 129 -3.22 -7.32 -2.74
CA ASN A 129 -3.07 -8.73 -3.04
C ASN A 129 -1.79 -9.33 -2.42
N PRO A 130 -1.88 -10.21 -1.41
CA PRO A 130 -0.71 -10.86 -0.84
C PRO A 130 -0.20 -12.03 -1.70
N TYR A 131 -0.94 -12.44 -2.73
CA TYR A 131 -0.65 -13.64 -3.53
C TYR A 131 0.10 -13.32 -4.83
N LEU A 132 0.54 -12.08 -5.04
CA LEU A 132 1.31 -11.71 -6.23
C LEU A 132 2.70 -12.36 -6.25
N ARG A 133 3.41 -12.34 -5.12
CA ARG A 133 4.76 -12.93 -4.96
C ARG A 133 4.91 -13.56 -3.57
N HIS A 134 5.90 -14.44 -3.44
CA HIS A 134 6.23 -15.09 -2.17
C HIS A 134 6.51 -14.08 -1.04
N TYR A 135 7.20 -12.98 -1.34
CA TYR A 135 7.48 -11.92 -0.37
C TYR A 135 6.21 -11.24 0.13
N ASP A 136 5.26 -10.94 -0.76
CA ASP A 136 3.98 -10.32 -0.39
C ASP A 136 3.17 -11.26 0.50
N PHE A 137 3.17 -12.56 0.18
CA PHE A 137 2.47 -13.57 0.96
C PHE A 137 3.08 -13.69 2.35
N TYR A 138 4.41 -13.79 2.41
CA TYR A 138 5.12 -13.87 3.68
C TYR A 138 4.83 -12.65 4.56
N LEU A 139 4.85 -11.45 3.98
CA LEU A 139 4.69 -10.19 4.73
C LEU A 139 3.26 -9.91 5.16
N PHE A 140 2.30 -9.99 4.24
CA PHE A 140 0.91 -9.57 4.48
C PHE A 140 -0.01 -10.69 4.93
N ARG A 141 0.40 -11.96 4.76
CA ARG A 141 -0.38 -13.12 5.20
C ARG A 141 0.28 -13.80 6.38
N TYR A 142 1.45 -14.39 6.17
CA TYR A 142 2.07 -15.25 7.17
C TYR A 142 2.50 -14.48 8.42
N LEU A 143 3.29 -13.40 8.27
CA LEU A 143 3.77 -12.63 9.42
C LEU A 143 2.64 -11.95 10.19
N VAL A 144 1.62 -11.44 9.48
CA VAL A 144 0.44 -10.83 10.11
C VAL A 144 -0.33 -11.86 10.92
N ASP A 145 -0.63 -13.03 10.36
CA ASP A 145 -1.33 -14.10 11.08
C ASP A 145 -0.54 -14.58 12.31
N VAL A 146 0.78 -14.70 12.20
CA VAL A 146 1.67 -15.05 13.32
C VAL A 146 1.65 -13.98 14.40
N TYR A 147 1.71 -12.70 14.02
CA TYR A 147 1.65 -11.58 14.95
C TYR A 147 0.31 -11.56 15.70
N ASP A 148 -0.80 -11.66 14.98
CA ASP A 148 -2.15 -11.65 15.55
C ASP A 148 -2.36 -12.82 16.51
N SER A 149 -1.88 -14.02 16.15
CA SER A 149 -1.96 -15.22 17.00
C SER A 149 -1.19 -15.04 18.31
N ARG A 150 0.03 -14.48 18.24
CA ARG A 150 0.86 -14.21 19.43
C ARG A 150 0.22 -13.16 20.32
N LYS A 151 -0.27 -12.06 19.74
CA LYS A 151 -0.96 -10.99 20.47
C LYS A 151 -2.21 -11.51 21.18
N ALA A 152 -3.04 -12.30 20.50
CA ALA A 152 -4.22 -12.91 21.10
C ALA A 152 -3.88 -13.86 22.26
N GLU A 153 -2.79 -14.62 22.14
CA GLU A 153 -2.32 -15.49 23.22
C GLU A 153 -1.86 -14.68 24.45
N GLU A 154 -1.12 -13.60 24.24
CA GLU A 154 -0.67 -12.69 25.29
C GLU A 154 -1.86 -12.04 26.00
N GLU A 155 -2.82 -11.50 25.25
CA GLU A 155 -4.05 -10.90 25.80
C GLU A 155 -4.84 -11.92 26.63
N ARG A 156 -4.95 -13.17 26.15
CA ARG A 156 -5.59 -14.26 26.89
C ARG A 156 -4.85 -14.57 28.19
N ARG A 157 -3.51 -14.65 28.16
CA ARG A 157 -2.68 -14.88 29.36
C ARG A 157 -2.83 -13.75 30.38
N VAL A 158 -2.84 -12.50 29.93
CA VAL A 158 -3.05 -11.32 30.79
C VAL A 158 -4.44 -11.35 31.42
N ARG A 159 -5.48 -11.65 30.63
CA ARG A 159 -6.87 -11.76 31.13
C ARG A 159 -7.02 -12.81 32.22
N ILE A 160 -6.44 -14.00 32.05
CA ILE A 160 -6.44 -15.07 33.05
C ILE A 160 -5.75 -14.60 34.35
N ARG A 161 -4.60 -13.92 34.23
CA ARG A 161 -3.87 -13.38 35.40
C ARG A 161 -4.67 -12.34 36.17
N LEU A 162 -5.40 -11.47 35.49
CA LEU A 162 -6.25 -10.45 36.12
C LEU A 162 -7.45 -11.07 36.86
N LEU A 163 -8.11 -12.05 36.25
CA LEU A 163 -9.23 -12.76 36.88
C LEU A 163 -8.79 -13.51 38.15
N GLY A 164 -7.60 -14.11 38.16
CA GLY A 164 -7.02 -14.76 39.36
C GLY A 164 -6.55 -13.80 40.46
N ARG A 165 -6.52 -12.49 40.20
CA ARG A 165 -6.20 -11.44 41.21
C ARG A 165 -7.45 -10.79 41.81
N ALA A 166 -8.57 -10.75 41.08
CA ALA A 166 -9.82 -10.16 41.56
C ALA A 166 -10.62 -11.06 42.51
N GLY A 167 -10.28 -12.36 42.59
CA GLY A 167 -10.91 -13.34 43.48
C GLY A 167 -10.14 -13.61 44.78
N ARG A 168 -9.24 -12.71 45.21
CA ARG A 168 -8.49 -12.78 46.46
C ARG A 168 -8.69 -11.53 47.29
#